data_AF-L0H0K0-F1
#
_entry.id   AF-L0H0K0-F1
#
_cell.length_a   1.000
_cell.length_b   1.000
_cell.length_c   1.000
_cell.angle_alpha   90.00
_cell.angle_beta   90.00
_cell.angle_gamma   90.00
#
_symmetry.space_group_name_H-M   'P 1'
#
loop_
_entity.id
_entity.type
_entity.pdbx_description
1 polymer ?
#
loop_
_entity_poly.entity_id
_entity_poly.type
_entity_poly.pdbx_seq_one_letter_code
_entity_poly.pdbx_strand_id
1 'polypeptide(L)'
;MQLKKLLEKWDLASLKISTPFMEMEWVPRDEDKTAAWELYIELITRVATQHLEPEAGDEAAALASIADLFELTRKTIKRNGRYCINFTRIAVVVLNQKVRPFTAKWHPRALAGPLGDADKAAFRTELRALQTDLRNYTRLLADLADVEDMTDLEAV
;
A
#
# COMPACT_ATOMS: atom_id res chain seq x y z
N MET A 1 19.59 1.61 -11.32
CA MET A 1 19.41 0.83 -10.07
C MET A 1 18.59 -0.43 -10.40
N GLN A 2 18.66 -1.53 -9.64
CA GLN A 2 17.79 -2.71 -9.87
C GLN A 2 16.54 -2.64 -9.00
N LEU A 3 15.41 -3.21 -9.45
CA LEU A 3 14.16 -3.27 -8.66
C LEU A 3 14.39 -3.92 -7.29
N LYS A 4 15.19 -4.98 -7.22
CA LYS A 4 15.55 -5.63 -5.95
C LYS A 4 16.10 -4.65 -4.91
N LYS A 5 17.02 -3.77 -5.32
CA LYS A 5 17.64 -2.77 -4.42
C LYS A 5 16.62 -1.74 -3.91
N LEU A 6 15.63 -1.39 -4.73
CA LEU A 6 14.55 -0.50 -4.34
C LEU A 6 13.65 -1.16 -3.29
N LEU A 7 13.31 -2.44 -3.48
CA LEU A 7 12.53 -3.20 -2.50
C LEU A 7 13.29 -3.38 -1.18
N GLU A 8 14.60 -3.63 -1.24
CA GLU A 8 15.47 -3.70 -0.06
C GLU A 8 15.53 -2.36 0.68
N LYS A 9 15.67 -1.23 -0.05
CA LYS A 9 15.69 0.12 0.52
C LYS A 9 14.47 0.39 1.41
N TRP A 10 13.31 -0.11 1.02
CA TRP A 10 12.03 0.12 1.70
C TRP A 10 11.51 -1.08 2.48
N ASP A 11 12.35 -2.06 2.82
CA ASP A 11 11.94 -3.25 3.61
C ASP A 11 10.76 -4.05 2.99
N LEU A 12 10.70 -4.07 1.66
CA LEU A 12 9.71 -4.80 0.85
C LEU A 12 10.33 -6.02 0.14
N ALA A 13 11.54 -6.41 0.51
CA ALA A 13 12.24 -7.58 -0.07
C ALA A 13 11.53 -8.91 0.23
N SER A 14 10.62 -8.95 1.22
CA SER A 14 9.76 -10.10 1.51
C SER A 14 8.68 -10.35 0.46
N LEU A 15 8.41 -9.39 -0.42
CA LEU A 15 7.46 -9.54 -1.51
C LEU A 15 7.93 -10.59 -2.51
N LYS A 16 7.05 -11.55 -2.82
CA LYS A 16 7.33 -12.61 -3.79
C LYS A 16 7.14 -12.07 -5.20
N ILE A 17 8.21 -11.52 -5.77
CA ILE A 17 8.29 -11.08 -7.17
C ILE A 17 9.18 -12.06 -7.93
N SER A 18 8.84 -12.37 -9.20
CA SER A 18 9.65 -13.33 -9.96
C SER A 18 11.06 -12.78 -10.23
N THR A 19 12.04 -13.69 -10.22
CA THR A 19 13.48 -13.37 -10.38
C THR A 19 13.79 -12.51 -11.60
N PRO A 20 13.24 -12.83 -12.80
CA PRO A 20 13.48 -12.00 -13.99
C PRO A 20 13.08 -10.54 -13.78
N PHE A 21 12.01 -10.25 -13.03
CA PHE A 21 11.60 -8.87 -12.74
C PHE A 21 12.45 -8.21 -11.67
N MET A 22 12.92 -8.95 -10.66
CA MET A 22 13.79 -8.39 -9.61
C MET A 22 15.13 -7.90 -10.16
N GLU A 23 15.65 -8.61 -11.17
CA GLU A 23 16.92 -8.30 -11.83
C GLU A 23 16.82 -7.24 -12.93
N MET A 24 15.59 -6.88 -13.35
CA MET A 24 15.38 -5.83 -14.33
C MET A 24 15.98 -4.50 -13.86
N GLU A 25 16.57 -3.79 -14.82
CA GLU A 25 16.98 -2.42 -14.59
C GLU A 25 15.74 -1.55 -14.32
N TRP A 26 15.81 -0.80 -13.22
CA TRP A 26 14.78 0.12 -12.81
C TRP A 26 14.88 1.40 -13.63
N VAL A 27 14.10 1.44 -14.72
CA VAL A 27 13.95 2.60 -15.60
C VAL A 27 12.44 2.90 -15.72
N PRO A 28 11.84 3.58 -14.73
CA PRO A 28 10.43 3.94 -14.78
C PRO A 28 10.17 4.97 -15.87
N ARG A 29 9.06 4.78 -16.59
CA ARG A 29 8.60 5.72 -17.62
C ARG A 29 7.74 6.82 -17.01
N ASP A 30 7.46 7.86 -17.79
CA ASP A 30 6.60 8.96 -17.34
C ASP A 30 5.21 8.47 -16.89
N GLU A 31 4.66 7.43 -17.53
CA GLU A 31 3.39 6.82 -17.09
C GLU A 31 3.52 6.06 -15.78
N ASP A 32 4.69 5.44 -15.50
CA ASP A 32 4.96 4.84 -14.18
C ASP A 32 5.05 5.93 -13.11
N LYS A 33 5.78 7.02 -13.38
CA LYS A 33 5.94 8.15 -12.46
C LYS A 33 4.60 8.80 -12.15
N THR A 34 3.79 9.06 -13.17
CA THR A 34 2.45 9.65 -13.05
C THR A 34 1.53 8.75 -12.23
N ALA A 35 1.48 7.45 -12.53
CA ALA A 35 0.68 6.50 -11.77
C ALA A 35 1.13 6.40 -10.30
N ALA A 36 2.44 6.43 -10.07
CA ALA A 36 3.01 6.40 -8.72
C ALA A 36 2.65 7.65 -7.93
N TRP A 37 2.78 8.84 -8.53
CA TRP A 37 2.36 10.10 -7.92
C TRP A 37 0.89 10.09 -7.52
N GLU A 38 0.01 9.66 -8.43
CA GLU A 38 -1.43 9.61 -8.18
C GLU A 38 -1.77 8.70 -6.99
N LEU A 39 -1.20 7.50 -6.91
CA LEU A 39 -1.46 6.59 -5.79
C LEU A 39 -0.74 7.02 -4.52
N TYR A 40 0.42 7.66 -4.63
CA TYR A 40 1.16 8.21 -3.51
C TYR A 40 0.36 9.28 -2.76
N ILE A 41 -0.27 10.22 -3.49
CA ILE A 41 -1.15 11.25 -2.89
C ILE A 41 -2.34 10.62 -2.17
N GLU A 42 -2.97 9.60 -2.76
CA GLU A 42 -4.03 8.84 -2.09
C GLU A 42 -3.50 8.18 -0.81
N LEU A 43 -2.30 7.61 -0.82
CA LEU A 43 -1.76 6.94 0.36
C LEU A 43 -1.40 7.90 1.48
N ILE A 44 -0.72 9.03 1.23
CA ILE A 44 -0.29 9.95 2.32
C ILE A 44 -1.45 10.70 2.99
N THR A 45 -2.61 10.79 2.34
CA THR A 45 -3.79 11.53 2.84
C THR A 45 -4.85 10.65 3.48
N ARG A 46 -4.67 9.32 3.49
CA ARG A 46 -5.68 8.37 3.97
C ARG A 46 -5.32 7.77 5.31
N VAL A 47 -6.36 7.49 6.10
CA VAL A 47 -6.30 6.71 7.35
C VAL A 47 -5.65 5.33 7.14
N ALA A 48 -5.66 4.80 5.91
CA ALA A 48 -4.95 3.56 5.54
C ALA A 48 -3.44 3.57 5.87
N THR A 49 -2.80 4.74 5.92
CA THR A 49 -1.34 4.86 6.19
C THR A 49 -1.02 5.76 7.39
N GLN A 50 -2.00 6.53 7.87
CA GLN A 50 -1.86 7.36 9.06
C GLN A 50 -2.14 6.53 10.32
N HIS A 51 -1.29 6.72 11.33
CA HIS A 51 -1.46 6.06 12.61
C HIS A 51 -2.76 6.53 13.25
N LEU A 52 -3.65 5.60 13.58
CA LEU A 52 -4.76 5.87 14.47
C LEU A 52 -4.24 5.68 15.90
N GLU A 53 -4.40 6.70 16.74
CA GLU A 53 -4.15 6.56 18.18
C GLU A 53 -4.90 5.31 18.72
N PRO A 54 -4.35 4.60 19.73
CA PRO A 54 -4.91 3.35 20.21
C PRO A 54 -6.39 3.39 20.60
N GLU A 55 -6.93 4.57 20.91
CA GLU A 55 -8.33 4.80 21.29
C GLU A 55 -9.12 5.62 20.24
N ALA A 56 -8.48 6.05 19.16
CA ALA A 56 -9.12 6.82 18.09
C ALA A 56 -9.49 5.93 16.90
N GLY A 57 -10.47 6.39 16.12
CA GLY A 57 -10.94 5.75 14.89
C GLY A 57 -11.85 4.55 15.11
N ASP A 58 -12.40 4.07 14.00
CA ASP A 58 -13.34 2.94 13.93
C ASP A 58 -12.79 1.86 12.98
N GLU A 59 -12.84 0.59 13.41
CA GLU A 59 -12.32 -0.53 12.63
C GLU A 59 -13.02 -0.69 11.27
N ALA A 60 -14.31 -0.36 11.18
CA ALA A 60 -15.04 -0.43 9.91
C ALA A 60 -14.55 0.64 8.93
N ALA A 61 -14.34 1.88 9.39
CA ALA A 61 -13.75 2.94 8.58
C ALA A 61 -12.32 2.60 8.10
N ALA A 62 -11.48 2.05 9.00
CA ALA A 62 -10.14 1.60 8.63
C ALA A 62 -10.18 0.48 7.58
N LEU A 63 -11.02 -0.53 7.79
CA LEU A 63 -11.19 -1.64 6.86
C LEU A 63 -11.70 -1.17 5.48
N ALA A 64 -12.67 -0.26 5.46
CA ALA A 64 -13.16 0.35 4.22
C ALA A 64 -12.03 1.09 3.49
N SER A 65 -11.25 1.91 4.19
CA SER A 65 -10.13 2.64 3.59
C SER A 65 -9.06 1.70 3.01
N ILE A 66 -8.78 0.56 3.66
CA ILE A 66 -7.86 -0.47 3.15
C ILE A 66 -8.44 -1.18 1.92
N ALA A 67 -9.74 -1.50 1.93
CA ALA A 67 -10.41 -2.16 0.82
C ALA A 67 -10.45 -1.29 -0.45
N ASP A 68 -10.66 0.02 -0.28
CA ASP A 68 -10.69 1.00 -1.37
C ASP A 68 -9.40 1.03 -2.19
N LEU A 69 -8.26 0.63 -1.62
CA LEU A 69 -6.99 0.55 -2.33
C LEU A 69 -7.09 -0.30 -3.60
N PHE A 70 -7.89 -1.38 -3.60
CA PHE A 70 -8.12 -2.18 -4.81
C PHE A 70 -8.79 -1.38 -5.93
N GLU A 71 -9.74 -0.51 -5.60
CA GLU A 71 -10.42 0.32 -6.59
C GLU A 71 -9.52 1.46 -7.06
N LEU A 72 -8.87 2.16 -6.12
CA LEU A 72 -7.95 3.26 -6.42
C LEU A 72 -6.82 2.79 -7.34
N THR A 73 -6.11 1.73 -6.98
CA THR A 73 -5.03 1.19 -7.82
C THR A 73 -5.55 0.75 -9.20
N ARG A 74 -6.73 0.13 -9.29
CA ARG A 74 -7.31 -0.26 -10.60
C ARG A 74 -7.64 0.97 -11.45
N LYS A 75 -8.17 2.04 -10.85
CA LYS A 75 -8.44 3.31 -11.55
C LYS A 75 -7.13 3.94 -12.05
N THR A 76 -6.12 4.03 -11.20
CA THR A 76 -4.79 4.55 -11.54
C THR A 76 -4.16 3.78 -12.71
N ILE A 77 -4.14 2.45 -12.66
CA ILE A 77 -3.59 1.62 -13.75
C ILE A 77 -4.37 1.83 -15.05
N LYS A 78 -5.70 1.84 -14.99
CA LYS A 78 -6.55 2.03 -16.18
C LYS A 78 -6.38 3.41 -16.81
N ARG A 79 -6.21 4.46 -15.99
CA ARG A 79 -6.01 5.84 -16.42
C ARG A 79 -4.67 6.04 -17.11
N ASN A 80 -3.59 5.49 -16.55
CA ASN A 80 -2.23 5.62 -17.10
C ASN A 80 -1.92 4.57 -18.20
N GLY A 81 -2.78 3.57 -18.36
CA GLY A 81 -2.70 2.58 -19.44
C GLY A 81 -1.53 1.61 -19.29
N ARG A 82 -1.30 0.79 -20.33
CA ARG A 82 -0.36 -0.34 -20.30
C ARG A 82 1.12 0.04 -20.13
N TYR A 83 1.47 1.32 -20.23
CA TYR A 83 2.85 1.78 -20.18
C TYR A 83 3.35 2.04 -18.74
N CYS A 84 2.44 2.14 -17.74
CA CYS A 84 2.79 2.16 -16.32
C CYS A 84 3.10 0.74 -15.75
N ILE A 85 3.87 -0.06 -16.49
CA ILE A 85 4.05 -1.48 -16.20
C ILE A 85 4.90 -1.74 -14.94
N ASN A 86 5.87 -0.88 -14.63
CA ASN A 86 6.70 -1.03 -13.43
C ASN A 86 5.88 -0.72 -12.18
N PHE A 87 5.10 0.36 -12.22
CA PHE A 87 4.11 0.68 -11.19
C PHE A 87 3.12 -0.48 -11.00
N THR A 88 2.51 -0.95 -12.11
CA THR A 88 1.49 -2.00 -12.10
C THR A 88 2.01 -3.28 -11.43
N ARG A 89 3.24 -3.69 -11.73
CA ARG A 89 3.84 -4.90 -11.15
C ARG A 89 3.93 -4.81 -9.63
N ILE A 90 4.45 -3.69 -9.11
CA ILE A 90 4.61 -3.49 -7.67
C ILE A 90 3.24 -3.38 -6.99
N ALA A 91 2.33 -2.57 -7.55
CA ALA A 91 1.01 -2.35 -7.00
C ALA A 91 0.19 -3.65 -6.90
N VAL A 92 0.19 -4.47 -7.96
CA VAL A 92 -0.51 -5.77 -7.97
C VAL A 92 0.07 -6.72 -6.93
N VAL A 93 1.38 -6.74 -6.74
CA VAL A 93 2.04 -7.58 -5.73
C VAL A 93 1.67 -7.14 -4.32
N VAL A 94 1.74 -5.84 -4.01
CA VAL A 94 1.37 -5.29 -2.70
C VAL A 94 -0.11 -5.57 -2.40
N LEU A 95 -1.01 -5.31 -3.34
CA LEU A 95 -2.44 -5.57 -3.17
C LEU A 95 -2.73 -7.04 -2.87
N ASN A 96 -2.09 -7.97 -3.57
CA ASN A 96 -2.39 -9.39 -3.40
C ASN A 96 -1.67 -10.05 -2.22
N GLN A 97 -0.47 -9.58 -1.86
CA GLN A 97 0.32 -10.21 -0.80
C GLN A 97 0.16 -9.54 0.56
N LYS A 98 -0.18 -8.24 0.61
CA LYS A 98 -0.33 -7.47 1.86
C LYS A 98 -1.79 -7.13 2.14
N VAL A 99 -2.48 -6.50 1.18
CA VAL A 99 -3.86 -5.99 1.39
C VAL A 99 -4.91 -7.11 1.34
N ARG A 100 -4.80 -8.06 0.40
CA ARG A 100 -5.77 -9.14 0.22
C ARG A 100 -5.91 -10.05 1.45
N PRO A 101 -4.82 -10.53 2.10
CA PRO A 101 -4.97 -11.39 3.29
C PRO A 101 -5.68 -10.67 4.44
N PHE A 102 -5.37 -9.39 4.67
CA PHE A 102 -6.02 -8.59 5.69
C PHE A 102 -7.53 -8.44 5.42
N THR A 103 -7.88 -7.97 4.22
CA THR A 103 -9.28 -7.75 3.82
C THR A 103 -10.09 -9.06 3.79
N ALA A 104 -9.50 -10.17 3.31
CA ALA A 104 -10.15 -11.48 3.29
C ALA A 104 -10.49 -12.00 4.70
N LYS A 105 -9.66 -11.71 5.69
CA LYS A 105 -9.89 -12.09 7.08
C LYS A 105 -10.96 -11.24 7.74
N TRP A 106 -10.89 -9.93 7.57
CA TRP A 106 -11.67 -8.99 8.39
C TRP A 106 -13.01 -8.60 7.78
N HIS A 107 -13.18 -8.59 6.45
CA HIS A 107 -14.48 -8.28 5.84
C HIS A 107 -15.62 -9.21 6.29
N PRO A 108 -15.49 -10.54 6.23
CA PRO A 108 -16.59 -11.41 6.65
C PRO A 108 -16.97 -11.22 8.13
N ARG A 109 -15.98 -10.93 8.98
CA ARG A 109 -16.19 -10.70 10.42
C ARG A 109 -16.90 -9.39 10.69
N ALA A 110 -16.48 -8.31 10.03
CA ALA A 110 -17.14 -7.01 10.14
C ALA A 110 -18.58 -7.04 9.58
N LEU A 111 -18.85 -7.86 8.56
CA LEU A 111 -20.20 -8.06 8.03
C LEU A 111 -21.12 -8.86 8.97
N ALA A 112 -20.56 -9.68 9.86
CA ALA A 112 -21.33 -10.47 10.82
C ALA A 112 -21.85 -9.62 12.01
N GLY A 113 -21.34 -8.40 12.19
CA GLY A 113 -21.70 -7.48 13.26
C GLY A 113 -20.49 -6.74 13.83
N PRO A 114 -20.69 -5.92 14.88
CA PRO A 114 -19.59 -5.25 15.57
C PRO A 114 -18.55 -6.28 16.08
N LEU A 115 -17.27 -5.99 15.86
CA LEU A 115 -16.19 -6.84 16.37
C LEU A 115 -16.20 -6.84 17.90
N GLY A 116 -16.07 -8.01 18.52
CA GLY A 116 -15.84 -8.13 19.96
C GLY A 116 -14.43 -7.65 20.34
N ASP A 117 -14.18 -7.42 21.64
CA ASP A 117 -12.94 -6.81 22.11
C ASP A 117 -11.67 -7.57 21.70
N ALA A 118 -11.71 -8.91 21.73
CA ALA A 118 -10.60 -9.74 21.28
C ALA A 118 -10.32 -9.58 19.77
N ASP A 119 -11.38 -9.52 18.95
CA ASP A 119 -11.26 -9.31 17.50
C ASP A 119 -10.78 -7.89 17.18
N LYS A 120 -11.24 -6.87 17.93
CA LYS A 120 -10.74 -5.49 17.80
C LYS A 120 -9.25 -5.40 18.10
N ALA A 121 -8.80 -6.01 19.20
CA ALA A 121 -7.39 -6.02 19.57
C ALA A 121 -6.52 -6.70 18.50
N ALA A 122 -6.98 -7.84 17.96
CA ALA A 122 -6.30 -8.54 16.88
C ALA A 122 -6.32 -7.73 15.56
N PHE A 123 -7.44 -7.11 15.21
CA PHE A 123 -7.58 -6.23 14.05
C PHE A 123 -6.59 -5.07 14.13
N ARG A 124 -6.54 -4.35 15.26
CA ARG A 124 -5.62 -3.22 15.46
C ARG A 124 -4.16 -3.65 15.39
N THR A 125 -3.83 -4.82 15.93
CA THR A 125 -2.46 -5.37 15.86
C THR A 125 -2.05 -5.64 14.41
N GLU A 126 -2.91 -6.30 13.64
CA GLU A 126 -2.66 -6.60 12.23
C GLU A 126 -2.69 -5.36 11.35
N LEU A 127 -3.55 -4.39 11.67
CA LEU A 127 -3.63 -3.11 10.98
C LEU A 127 -2.32 -2.35 11.14
N ARG A 128 -1.74 -2.29 12.34
CA ARG A 128 -0.42 -1.64 12.55
C ARG A 128 0.67 -2.28 11.71
N ALA A 129 0.70 -3.61 11.64
CA ALA A 129 1.68 -4.32 10.80
C ALA A 129 1.47 -4.00 9.31
N LEU A 130 0.23 -3.99 8.83
CA LEU A 130 -0.10 -3.62 7.45
C LEU A 130 0.22 -2.14 7.17
N GLN A 131 -0.03 -1.24 8.12
CA GLN A 131 0.28 0.17 7.99
C GLN A 131 1.78 0.39 7.83
N THR A 132 2.64 -0.34 8.55
CA THR A 132 4.09 -0.32 8.32
C THR A 132 4.45 -0.70 6.88
N ASP A 133 3.91 -1.81 6.38
CA ASP A 133 4.11 -2.24 4.99
C ASP A 133 3.61 -1.19 3.97
N LEU A 134 2.45 -0.58 4.23
CA LEU A 134 1.86 0.44 3.35
C LEU A 134 2.60 1.77 3.39
N ARG A 135 3.15 2.18 4.54
CA ARG A 135 4.03 3.35 4.64
C ARG A 135 5.29 3.14 3.81
N ASN A 136 5.93 1.98 3.97
CA ASN A 136 7.09 1.62 3.14
C ASN A 136 6.77 1.60 1.64
N TYR A 137 5.60 1.07 1.27
CA TYR A 137 5.11 1.14 -0.10
C TYR A 137 4.90 2.60 -0.57
N THR A 138 4.38 3.47 0.29
CA THR A 138 4.16 4.89 0.00
C THR A 138 5.48 5.60 -0.30
N ARG A 139 6.53 5.36 0.51
CA ARG A 139 7.87 5.89 0.27
C ARG A 139 8.49 5.37 -1.03
N LEU A 140 8.28 4.09 -1.34
CA LEU A 140 8.67 3.52 -2.63
C LEU A 140 7.96 4.22 -3.80
N LEU A 141 6.68 4.58 -3.65
CA LEU A 141 5.96 5.32 -4.68
C LEU A 141 6.50 6.74 -4.87
N ALA A 142 6.96 7.42 -3.81
CA ALA A 142 7.63 8.71 -3.93
C ALA A 142 8.93 8.61 -4.75
N ASP A 143 9.76 7.61 -4.44
CA ASP A 143 10.98 7.28 -5.22
C ASP A 143 10.64 6.97 -6.69
N LEU A 144 9.56 6.22 -6.93
CA LEU A 144 9.12 5.86 -8.28
C LEU A 144 8.58 7.08 -9.04
N ALA A 145 7.90 7.99 -8.35
CA ALA A 145 7.37 9.23 -8.90
C ALA A 145 8.45 10.30 -9.10
N ASP A 146 9.66 10.12 -8.56
CA ASP A 146 10.77 11.06 -8.62
C ASP A 146 10.43 12.38 -7.90
N VAL A 147 9.82 12.27 -6.72
CA VAL A 147 9.36 13.39 -5.88
C VAL A 147 9.92 13.30 -4.46
N GLU A 148 9.86 14.40 -3.72
CA GLU A 148 10.14 14.40 -2.29
C GLU A 148 9.12 13.54 -1.52
N ASP A 149 9.65 12.71 -0.63
CA ASP A 149 8.84 11.87 0.27
C ASP A 149 8.27 12.71 1.42
N MET A 150 6.95 12.71 1.52
CA MET A 150 6.10 13.47 2.42
C MET A 150 5.37 12.54 3.41
N THR A 151 5.72 11.26 3.45
CA THR A 151 5.06 10.25 4.30
C THR A 151 5.13 10.58 5.80
N ASP A 152 6.10 11.40 6.21
CA ASP A 152 6.34 11.79 7.61
C ASP A 152 6.29 13.32 7.82
N LEU A 153 5.59 14.08 6.98
CA LEU A 153 5.51 15.55 7.10
C LEU A 153 5.00 16.05 8.48
N GLU A 154 4.15 15.27 9.13
CA GLU A 154 3.52 15.63 10.41
C GLU A 154 4.18 14.97 11.62
N ALA A 155 5.32 14.29 11.45
CA ALA A 155 6.04 13.68 12.56
C ALA A 155 6.69 14.76 13.45
N VAL A 156 5.94 15.23 14.45
CA VAL A 156 6.39 16.09 15.55
C VAL A 156 6.45 15.28 16.84
#